data_AF-A0A4Z2EBH8-F1
#
_entry.id   AF-A0A4Z2EBH8-F1
#
_cell.length_a   1.000
_cell.length_b   1.000
_cell.length_c   1.000
_cell.angle_alpha   90.00
_cell.angle_beta   90.00
_cell.angle_gamma   90.00
#
_symmetry.space_group_name_H-M   'P 1'
#
loop_
_entity.id
_entity.type
_entity.pdbx_description
1 polymer ?
#
loop_
_entity_poly.entity_id
_entity_poly.type
_entity_poly.pdbx_seq_one_letter_code
_entity_poly.pdbx_strand_id
1 'polypeptide(L)'
;MCNQAIMLITDGAMEDFESVFEEFNWPERRVRVFTYLIGREMTFAQNTKWIACNNKGFYTHISTLADVQENVMEYLHVLSRPMVINHNHDIIWTEAYMDTVVSGQSQSCLLTFKNTTVPAF
;
A
#
# COMPACT_ATOMS: atom_id res chain seq x y z
N MET A 1 -7.20 -14.79 -5.88
CA MET A 1 -5.97 -14.28 -6.51
C MET A 1 -5.35 -13.25 -5.58
N CYS A 2 -4.04 -13.30 -5.36
CA CYS A 2 -3.34 -12.41 -4.42
C CYS A 2 -2.68 -11.25 -5.18
N ASN A 3 -2.74 -10.04 -4.62
CA ASN A 3 -2.03 -8.88 -5.16
C ASN A 3 -0.53 -9.02 -4.87
N GLN A 4 0.31 -9.01 -5.90
CA GLN A 4 1.77 -8.97 -5.72
C GLN A 4 2.24 -7.52 -5.78
N ALA A 5 2.95 -7.08 -4.74
CA ALA A 5 3.46 -5.72 -4.64
C ALA A 5 4.84 -5.68 -3.99
N ILE A 6 5.65 -4.70 -4.39
CA ILE A 6 6.94 -4.34 -3.81
C ILE A 6 6.84 -2.92 -3.30
N MET A 7 7.29 -2.70 -2.06
CA MET A 7 7.40 -1.37 -1.46
C MET A 7 8.88 -1.00 -1.34
N LEU A 8 9.31 0.01 -2.07
CA LEU A 8 10.67 0.54 -2.08
C LEU A 8 10.72 1.82 -1.24
N ILE A 9 11.53 1.82 -0.19
CA ILE A 9 11.76 2.97 0.68
C ILE A 9 13.21 3.40 0.50
N THR A 10 13.43 4.63 0.04
CA THR A 10 14.77 5.12 -0.32
C THR A 10 14.87 6.63 -0.16
N ASP A 11 16.07 7.15 0.08
CA ASP A 11 16.38 8.59 0.06
C ASP A 11 16.82 9.09 -1.31
N GLY A 12 17.01 8.20 -2.28
CA GLY A 12 17.29 8.55 -3.67
C GLY A 12 17.52 7.36 -4.59
N ALA A 13 17.22 7.54 -5.88
CA ALA A 13 17.53 6.61 -6.95
C ALA A 13 18.35 7.34 -8.02
N MET A 14 19.64 6.98 -8.13
CA MET A 14 20.54 7.60 -9.11
C MET A 14 20.12 7.31 -10.56
N GLU A 15 19.46 6.18 -10.80
CA GLU A 15 18.98 5.71 -12.11
C GLU A 15 17.52 5.24 -12.00
N ASP A 16 16.87 5.05 -13.15
CA ASP A 16 15.48 4.62 -13.30
C ASP A 16 15.32 3.08 -13.38
N PHE A 17 16.42 2.34 -13.52
CA PHE A 17 16.49 0.88 -13.52
C PHE A 17 15.52 0.22 -14.53
N GLU A 18 15.25 0.88 -15.65
CA GLU A 18 14.28 0.45 -16.67
C GLU A 18 14.52 -0.99 -17.13
N SER A 19 15.78 -1.34 -17.43
CA SER A 19 16.17 -2.67 -17.93
C SER A 19 15.73 -3.83 -17.02
N VAL A 20 15.74 -3.62 -15.70
CA VAL A 20 15.31 -4.63 -14.72
C VAL A 20 13.80 -4.83 -14.79
N PHE A 21 13.03 -3.75 -14.92
CA PHE A 21 11.57 -3.86 -15.01
C PHE A 21 11.11 -4.42 -16.35
N GLU A 22 11.85 -4.14 -17.42
CA GLU A 22 11.64 -4.74 -18.74
C GLU A 22 11.83 -6.26 -18.72
N GLU A 23 12.89 -6.75 -18.07
CA GLU A 23 13.17 -8.19 -18.00
C GLU A 23 12.16 -8.95 -17.14
N PHE A 24 11.80 -8.41 -15.96
CA PHE A 24 11.07 -9.19 -14.96
C PHE A 24 9.56 -8.90 -14.86
N ASN A 25 9.10 -7.70 -15.25
CA ASN A 25 7.71 -7.29 -15.03
C ASN A 25 6.96 -6.93 -16.33
N TRP A 26 7.65 -6.64 -17.43
CA TRP A 26 7.04 -6.32 -18.72
C TRP A 26 6.67 -7.60 -19.49
N PRO A 27 5.58 -7.64 -20.29
CA PRO A 27 4.57 -6.60 -20.56
C PRO A 27 3.39 -6.54 -19.58
N GLU A 28 3.12 -7.62 -18.84
CA GLU A 28 1.88 -7.75 -18.08
C GLU A 28 1.82 -6.83 -16.84
N ARG A 29 2.98 -6.45 -16.30
CA ARG A 29 3.14 -5.64 -15.08
C ARG A 29 2.30 -6.22 -13.95
N ARG A 30 2.59 -7.50 -13.63
CA ARG A 30 1.87 -8.28 -12.62
C ARG A 30 2.19 -7.80 -11.21
N VAL A 31 3.43 -7.37 -10.99
CA VAL A 31 3.89 -6.85 -9.70
C VAL A 31 3.73 -5.33 -9.68
N ARG A 32 3.07 -4.81 -8.64
CA ARG A 32 2.95 -3.36 -8.42
C ARG A 32 4.12 -2.82 -7.62
N VAL A 33 4.68 -1.68 -8.01
CA VAL A 33 5.84 -1.10 -7.31
C VAL A 33 5.46 0.23 -6.69
N PHE A 34 5.51 0.30 -5.37
CA PHE A 34 5.26 1.51 -4.59
C PHE A 34 6.60 2.10 -4.15
N THR A 35 6.80 3.40 -4.33
CA THR A 35 8.06 4.07 -4.02
C THR A 35 7.85 5.18 -3.02
N TYR A 36 8.61 5.15 -1.93
CA TYR A 36 8.62 6.13 -0.84
C TYR A 36 9.97 6.82 -0.85
N LEU A 37 10.00 8.08 -1.28
CA LEU A 37 11.20 8.90 -1.21
C LEU A 37 11.25 9.57 0.18
N ILE A 38 12.27 9.27 0.98
CA ILE A 38 12.47 9.86 2.31
C ILE A 38 13.56 10.91 2.26
N GLY A 39 13.27 12.09 2.79
CA GLY A 39 14.29 13.13 2.95
C GLY A 39 13.79 14.49 2.49
N ARG A 40 14.56 15.53 2.81
CA ARG A 40 14.20 16.91 2.47
C ARG A 40 14.52 17.26 1.02
N GLU A 41 15.43 16.52 0.39
CA GLU A 41 15.83 16.75 -0.99
C GLU A 41 14.99 15.90 -1.95
N MET A 42 14.57 16.51 -3.06
CA MET A 42 13.75 15.89 -4.12
C MET A 42 14.53 15.67 -5.41
N THR A 43 15.86 15.67 -5.34
CA THR A 43 16.76 15.52 -6.49
C THR A 43 16.48 14.24 -7.28
N PHE A 44 16.06 13.17 -6.59
CA PHE A 44 15.76 11.87 -7.18
C PHE A 44 14.26 11.54 -7.29
N ALA A 45 13.39 12.53 -7.08
CA ALA A 45 11.94 12.35 -7.13
C ALA A 45 11.45 11.91 -8.51
N GLN A 46 12.12 12.36 -9.58
CA GLN A 46 11.70 12.02 -10.93
C GLN A 46 11.89 10.53 -11.23
N ASN A 47 13.05 9.96 -10.86
CA ASN A 47 13.40 8.57 -11.13
C ASN A 47 12.51 7.62 -10.30
N THR A 48 12.37 7.90 -9.01
CA THR A 48 11.49 7.12 -8.11
C THR A 48 10.03 7.18 -8.55
N LYS A 49 9.54 8.36 -8.97
CA LYS A 49 8.20 8.51 -9.52
C LYS A 49 8.02 7.70 -10.81
N TRP A 50 9.02 7.70 -11.70
CA TRP A 50 8.98 6.94 -12.94
C TRP A 50 8.82 5.43 -12.66
N ILE A 51 9.58 4.90 -11.71
CA ILE A 51 9.52 3.50 -11.29
C ILE A 51 8.09 3.11 -10.84
N ALA A 52 7.46 3.92 -9.99
CA ALA A 52 6.10 3.64 -9.52
C ALA A 52 5.05 3.76 -10.63
N CYS A 53 5.12 4.82 -11.45
CA CYS A 53 4.15 5.06 -12.51
C CYS A 53 4.19 3.95 -13.58
N ASN A 54 5.38 3.49 -13.97
CA ASN A 54 5.49 2.46 -15.01
C ASN A 54 4.99 1.09 -14.55
N ASN A 55 5.02 0.82 -13.24
CA ASN A 55 4.66 -0.47 -12.63
C ASN A 55 3.29 -0.46 -11.92
N LYS A 56 2.32 0.37 -12.33
CA LYS A 56 0.95 0.42 -11.77
C LYS A 56 0.91 0.61 -10.24
N GLY A 57 1.89 1.29 -9.66
CA GLY A 57 1.95 1.58 -8.23
C GLY A 57 1.69 3.04 -7.91
N PHE A 58 2.26 3.51 -6.80
CA PHE A 58 2.10 4.88 -6.30
C PHE A 58 3.41 5.42 -5.72
N TYR A 59 3.62 6.71 -5.91
CA TYR A 59 4.78 7.45 -5.44
C TYR A 59 4.36 8.41 -4.34
N THR A 60 5.09 8.42 -3.23
CA THR A 60 4.95 9.45 -2.21
C THR A 60 6.32 9.93 -1.72
N HIS A 61 6.35 11.18 -1.28
CA HIS A 61 7.53 11.82 -0.72
C HIS A 61 7.27 12.12 0.74
N ILE A 62 8.15 11.65 1.61
CA ILE A 62 8.08 11.81 3.05
C ILE A 62 9.22 12.72 3.47
N SER A 63 8.88 13.99 3.73
CA SER A 63 9.84 14.98 4.23
C SER A 63 9.94 14.99 5.75
N THR A 64 8.80 14.75 6.42
CA THR A 64 8.66 14.89 7.87
C THR A 64 7.97 13.67 8.48
N LEU A 65 8.10 13.50 9.80
CA LEU A 65 7.44 12.42 10.54
C LEU A 65 5.91 12.56 10.52
N ALA A 66 5.39 13.78 10.42
CA ALA A 66 3.95 14.02 10.31
C ALA A 66 3.37 13.46 9.00
N ASP A 67 4.13 13.57 7.90
CA ASP A 67 3.71 13.08 6.58
C ASP A 67 3.57 11.55 6.54
N VAL A 68 4.25 10.82 7.43
CA VAL A 68 4.22 9.35 7.46
C VAL A 68 2.82 8.82 7.75
N GLN A 69 2.10 9.42 8.70
CA GLN A 69 0.81 8.89 9.16
C GLN A 69 -0.26 8.90 8.05
N GLU A 70 -0.24 9.92 7.20
CA GLU A 70 -1.19 10.07 6.10
C GLU A 70 -0.72 9.31 4.85
N ASN A 71 0.56 9.45 4.48
CA ASN A 71 1.07 8.91 3.20
C ASN A 71 1.29 7.39 3.20
N VAL A 72 1.50 6.76 4.36
CA VAL A 72 1.73 5.31 4.42
C VAL A 72 0.45 4.53 4.16
N MET A 73 -0.74 5.09 4.40
CA MET A 73 -2.00 4.36 4.20
C MET A 73 -2.54 4.42 2.77
N GLU A 74 -2.01 5.32 1.93
CA GLU A 74 -2.52 5.58 0.58
C GLU A 74 -2.39 4.40 -0.40
N TYR A 75 -1.46 3.46 -0.17
CA TYR A 75 -1.33 2.28 -1.03
C TYR A 75 -2.61 1.41 -1.03
N LEU A 76 -3.40 1.47 0.05
CA LEU A 76 -4.67 0.74 0.16
C LEU A 76 -5.67 1.18 -0.91
N HIS A 77 -5.77 2.48 -1.19
CA HIS A 77 -6.65 3.01 -2.24
C HIS A 77 -6.28 2.49 -3.64
N VAL A 78 -5.00 2.21 -3.87
CA VAL A 78 -4.52 1.67 -5.15
C VAL A 78 -4.80 0.18 -5.25
N LEU A 79 -4.62 -0.56 -4.15
CA LEU A 79 -4.93 -1.99 -4.08
C LEU A 79 -6.43 -2.27 -4.09
N SER A 80 -7.26 -1.36 -3.60
CA SER A 80 -8.73 -1.53 -3.56
C SER A 80 -9.39 -1.36 -4.93
N ARG A 81 -8.82 -0.59 -5.87
CA ARG A 81 -9.46 -0.29 -7.18
C ARG A 81 -9.99 -1.51 -7.96
N PRO A 82 -9.22 -2.60 -8.14
CA PRO A 82 -9.71 -3.78 -8.85
C PRO A 82 -10.83 -4.50 -8.09
N MET A 83 -10.86 -4.37 -6.76
CA MET A 83 -11.88 -4.98 -5.92
C MET A 83 -13.20 -4.26 -6.04
N VAL A 84 -13.19 -2.92 -6.21
CA VAL A 84 -14.42 -2.14 -6.47
C VAL A 84 -15.02 -2.46 -7.85
N ILE A 85 -14.18 -2.74 -8.86
CA ILE A 85 -14.66 -3.10 -10.21
C ILE A 85 -15.24 -4.51 -10.23
N ASN A 86 -14.71 -5.41 -9.40
CA ASN A 86 -15.21 -6.77 -9.30
C ASN A 86 -16.52 -6.78 -8.50
N HIS A 87 -17.65 -7.07 -9.16
CA HIS A 87 -18.98 -6.98 -8.52
C HIS A 87 -19.24 -8.11 -7.51
N ASN A 88 -18.35 -9.10 -7.42
CA ASN A 88 -18.42 -10.19 -6.45
C ASN A 88 -17.77 -9.76 -5.12
N HIS A 89 -18.61 -9.34 -4.18
CA HIS A 89 -18.19 -8.98 -2.83
C HIS A 89 -18.40 -10.18 -1.90
N ASP A 90 -17.33 -10.90 -1.61
CA ASP A 90 -17.35 -11.96 -0.60
C ASP A 90 -17.32 -11.34 0.81
N ILE A 91 -18.13 -11.90 1.71
CA ILE A 91 -18.12 -11.50 3.12
C ILE A 91 -16.92 -12.18 3.79
N ILE A 92 -15.99 -11.38 4.34
CA ILE A 92 -14.81 -11.87 5.04
C ILE A 92 -14.93 -11.50 6.52
N TRP A 93 -14.54 -12.41 7.41
CA TRP A 93 -14.48 -12.17 8.85
C TRP A 93 -13.05 -11.82 9.25
N THR A 94 -12.89 -10.79 10.10
CA THR A 94 -11.57 -10.46 10.68
C THR A 94 -11.09 -11.58 11.58
N GLU A 95 -9.79 -11.63 11.87
CA GLU A 95 -9.29 -12.45 12.97
C GLU A 95 -9.81 -11.93 14.32
N ALA A 96 -9.73 -12.77 15.34
CA ALA A 96 -10.14 -12.44 16.70
C ALA A 96 -9.24 -11.33 17.24
N TYR A 97 -9.81 -10.21 17.66
CA TYR A 97 -9.04 -9.13 18.28
C TYR A 97 -9.73 -8.61 19.55
N MET A 98 -8.95 -8.02 20.45
CA MET A 98 -9.47 -7.41 21.67
C MET A 98 -10.03 -6.02 21.35
N ASP A 99 -11.34 -5.85 21.45
CA ASP A 99 -11.97 -4.57 21.16
C ASP A 99 -11.72 -3.58 22.30
N THR A 100 -10.98 -2.50 22.01
CA THR A 100 -10.60 -1.46 22.97
C THR A 100 -11.81 -0.66 23.48
N VAL A 101 -12.93 -0.70 22.76
CA VAL A 101 -14.19 -0.08 23.19
C VAL A 101 -14.89 -0.94 24.26
N VAL A 102 -14.71 -2.26 24.21
CA VAL A 102 -15.32 -3.22 25.14
C VAL A 102 -14.48 -3.39 26.41
N SER A 103 -13.18 -3.09 26.37
CA SER A 103 -12.27 -3.17 27.52
C SER A 103 -12.58 -2.21 28.68
N GLY A 104 -13.53 -1.28 28.51
CA GLY A 104 -14.05 -0.43 29.60
C GLY A 104 -15.12 -1.10 30.47
N GLN A 105 -15.72 -2.20 30.01
CA GLN A 105 -16.55 -3.07 30.84
C GLN A 105 -15.70 -4.26 31.31
N SER A 106 -15.89 -4.69 32.55
CA SER A 106 -15.12 -5.71 33.30
C SER A 106 -15.13 -7.13 32.69
N GLN A 107 -14.83 -7.27 31.40
CA GLN A 107 -14.73 -8.51 30.64
C GLN A 107 -13.39 -8.50 29.89
N SER A 108 -12.30 -8.71 30.62
CA SER A 108 -10.92 -8.60 30.16
C SER A 108 -10.47 -9.67 29.13
N CYS A 109 -11.38 -10.53 28.65
CA CYS A 109 -11.05 -11.62 27.73
C CYS A 109 -12.18 -11.88 26.69
N LEU A 110 -12.88 -10.85 26.21
CA LEU A 110 -13.75 -11.02 25.04
C LEU A 110 -12.98 -10.73 23.76
N LEU A 111 -12.89 -11.74 22.90
CA LEU A 111 -12.38 -11.59 21.54
C LEU A 111 -13.54 -11.31 20.60
N THR A 112 -13.42 -10.24 19.83
CA THR A 112 -14.42 -9.79 18.87
C THR A 112 -13.96 -10.15 17.46
N PHE A 113 -14.91 -10.58 16.63
CA PHE A 113 -14.75 -10.74 15.20
C PHE A 113 -15.76 -9.80 14.52
N LYS A 114 -15.32 -9.04 13.51
CA LYS A 114 -16.23 -8.18 12.74
C LYS A 114 -16.35 -8.72 11.31
N ASN A 115 -17.54 -8.62 10.74
CA ASN A 115 -17.71 -8.82 9.31
C ASN A 115 -17.15 -7.59 8.60
N THR A 116 -16.12 -7.78 7.78
CA THR A 116 -15.62 -6.73 6.91
C THR A 116 -16.09 -7.04 5.50
N THR A 117 -16.86 -6.13 4.92
CA THR A 117 -16.74 -5.93 3.47
C THR A 117 -15.35 -5.34 3.26
N VAL A 118 -14.60 -5.82 2.27
CA VAL A 118 -13.35 -5.14 1.89
C VAL A 118 -13.73 -3.68 1.65
N PRO A 119 -13.11 -2.71 2.34
CA PRO A 119 -13.53 -1.33 2.19
C PRO A 119 -13.27 -0.91 0.74
N ALA A 120 -14.36 -0.67 0.01
CA ALA A 120 -14.35 0.13 -1.19
C ALA A 120 -14.15 1.57 -0.72
N PHE A 121 -12.88 1.95 -0.50
CA PHE A 121 -12.50 3.34 -0.29
C PHE A 121 -12.56 4.13 -1.59
#